data_AF-A0A1J7JNN6-F1
#
_entry.id   AF-A0A1J7JNN6-F1
#
_cell.length_a   1.000
_cell.length_b   1.000
_cell.length_c   1.000
_cell.angle_alpha   90.00
_cell.angle_beta   90.00
_cell.angle_gamma   90.00
#
_symmetry.space_group_name_H-M   'P 1'
#
loop_
_entity.id
_entity.type
_entity.pdbx_description
1 polymer ?
#
loop_
_entity_poly.entity_id
_entity_poly.type
_entity_poly.pdbx_seq_one_letter_code
_entity_poly.pdbx_strand_id
1 'polypeptide(L)'
;MPKAAAKTKKAEKGARRAKKDPNAPKRGLSAYMFFANEQRDNVREENPGVTFGQVGKILGERWKALSDKQRTPYEAKAAADKKRYEDEKQAYNADDAEEESS
;
A
#
# COMPACT_ATOMS: atom_id res chain seq x y z
N MET A 1 14.57 -16.53 34.67
CA MET A 1 13.79 -15.59 33.83
C MET A 1 14.69 -14.42 33.51
N PRO A 2 14.88 -14.06 32.22
CA PRO A 2 14.05 -13.00 31.64
C PRO A 2 13.51 -13.33 30.23
N LYS A 3 12.33 -12.77 29.93
CA LYS A 3 11.60 -12.89 28.66
C LYS A 3 12.27 -12.06 27.55
N ALA A 4 12.69 -12.70 26.47
CA ALA A 4 13.05 -12.03 25.22
C ALA A 4 11.83 -12.02 24.28
N ALA A 5 11.39 -10.81 23.95
CA ALA A 5 10.22 -10.52 23.16
C ALA A 5 10.35 -11.00 21.70
N ALA A 6 9.26 -11.55 21.19
CA ALA A 6 9.02 -11.84 19.79
C ALA A 6 9.19 -10.60 18.90
N LYS A 7 9.79 -10.77 17.71
CA LYS A 7 9.28 -10.16 16.46
C LYS A 7 9.89 -10.79 15.20
N THR A 8 8.99 -11.48 14.49
CA THR A 8 8.83 -11.51 13.03
C THR A 8 9.86 -12.24 12.17
N LYS A 9 9.47 -13.48 11.85
CA LYS A 9 9.82 -14.24 10.64
C LYS A 9 10.10 -13.32 9.45
N LYS A 10 11.33 -13.39 8.92
CA LYS A 10 11.67 -13.00 7.55
C LYS A 10 10.72 -13.76 6.61
N ALA A 11 9.70 -13.07 6.11
CA ALA A 11 8.90 -13.55 4.99
C ALA A 11 9.77 -13.44 3.73
N GLU A 12 10.48 -14.52 3.43
CA GLU A 12 10.90 -14.86 2.09
C GLU A 12 9.63 -15.01 1.23
N LYS A 13 9.20 -13.92 0.59
CA LYS A 13 8.25 -13.99 -0.52
C LYS A 13 8.77 -13.12 -1.64
N GLY A 14 9.67 -13.73 -2.42
CA GLY A 14 9.63 -13.56 -3.87
C GLY A 14 8.30 -14.12 -4.39
N ALA A 15 7.19 -13.46 -4.05
CA ALA A 15 5.91 -13.72 -4.67
C ALA A 15 6.05 -13.19 -6.10
N ARG A 16 6.41 -14.10 -7.01
CA ARG A 16 6.02 -14.02 -8.42
C ARG A 16 4.63 -13.39 -8.42
N ARG A 17 4.49 -12.21 -9.03
CA ARG A 17 3.21 -11.54 -9.17
C ARG A 17 2.27 -12.58 -9.78
N ALA A 18 1.47 -13.24 -8.95
CA ALA A 18 0.34 -14.02 -9.41
C ALA A 18 -0.40 -13.06 -10.33
N LYS A 19 -0.62 -13.51 -11.57
CA LYS A 19 -1.34 -12.74 -12.58
C LYS A 19 -2.60 -12.24 -11.87
N LYS A 20 -2.61 -10.97 -11.50
CA LYS A 20 -3.71 -10.37 -10.77
C LYS A 20 -4.88 -10.51 -11.75
N ASP A 21 -5.86 -11.32 -11.41
CA ASP A 21 -7.02 -11.55 -12.26
C ASP A 21 -7.53 -10.20 -12.76
N PRO A 22 -7.75 -10.02 -14.07
CA PRO A 22 -8.11 -8.73 -14.64
C PRO A 22 -9.44 -8.18 -14.07
N ASN A 23 -10.26 -9.06 -13.49
CA ASN A 23 -11.51 -8.71 -12.81
C ASN A 23 -11.34 -8.36 -11.32
N ALA A 24 -10.17 -8.62 -10.72
CA ALA A 24 -9.97 -8.33 -9.31
C ALA A 24 -9.94 -6.81 -9.09
N PRO A 25 -10.73 -6.28 -8.14
CA PRO A 25 -10.79 -4.85 -7.89
C PRO A 25 -9.41 -4.32 -7.55
N LYS A 26 -9.09 -3.16 -8.12
CA LYS A 26 -7.78 -2.55 -7.95
C LYS A 26 -7.65 -2.08 -6.50
N ARG A 27 -6.65 -2.61 -5.80
CA ARG A 27 -6.37 -2.30 -4.38
C ARG A 27 -6.50 -0.81 -4.10
N GLY A 28 -7.32 -0.48 -3.10
CA GLY A 28 -7.46 0.87 -2.61
C GLY A 28 -6.10 1.43 -2.18
N LEU A 29 -5.87 2.70 -2.48
CA LEU A 29 -4.65 3.40 -2.15
C LEU A 29 -4.70 3.82 -0.67
N SER A 30 -3.66 3.47 0.09
CA SER A 30 -3.51 3.95 1.48
C SER A 30 -3.03 5.40 1.52
N ALA A 31 -3.08 6.02 2.71
CA ALA A 31 -2.65 7.41 2.90
C ALA A 31 -1.19 7.61 2.47
N TYR A 32 -0.35 6.65 2.83
CA TYR A 32 1.02 6.58 2.38
C TYR A 32 1.14 6.44 0.86
N MET A 33 0.26 5.69 0.19
CA MET A 33 0.29 5.55 -1.28
C MET A 33 -0.14 6.83 -2.00
N PHE A 34 -1.10 7.60 -1.46
CA PHE A 34 -1.41 8.92 -2.00
C PHE A 34 -0.22 9.87 -1.88
N PHE A 35 0.35 9.96 -0.68
CA PHE A 35 1.55 10.76 -0.44
C PHE A 35 2.73 10.30 -1.30
N ALA A 36 2.99 8.98 -1.36
CA ALA A 36 4.09 8.42 -2.14
C ALA A 36 3.89 8.62 -3.64
N ASN A 37 2.67 8.60 -4.18
CA ASN A 37 2.47 8.90 -5.60
C ASN A 37 2.72 10.38 -5.92
N GLU A 38 2.35 11.29 -5.04
CA GLU A 38 2.58 12.72 -5.28
C GLU A 38 4.04 13.11 -5.02
N GLN A 39 4.68 12.49 -4.03
CA GLN A 39 6.06 12.77 -3.67
C GLN A 39 7.07 11.94 -4.44
N ARG A 40 6.73 10.77 -5.01
CA ARG A 40 7.69 10.00 -5.82
C ARG A 40 8.14 10.82 -7.03
N ASP A 41 7.23 11.56 -7.65
CA ASP A 41 7.51 12.34 -8.85
C ASP A 41 8.38 13.54 -8.44
N ASN A 42 8.01 14.25 -7.37
CA ASN A 42 8.87 15.26 -6.75
C ASN A 42 10.28 14.73 -6.40
N VAL A 43 10.41 13.60 -5.71
CA VAL A 43 11.71 13.03 -5.32
C VAL A 43 12.53 12.62 -6.55
N ARG A 44 11.88 12.11 -7.60
CA ARG A 44 12.54 11.71 -8.84
C ARG A 44 12.98 12.91 -9.67
N GLU A 45 12.25 14.02 -9.60
CA GLU A 45 12.64 15.30 -10.21
C GLU A 45 13.75 15.98 -9.42
N GLU A 46 13.69 16.01 -8.08
CA GLU A 46 14.75 16.53 -7.22
C GLU A 46 16.03 15.69 -7.31
N ASN A 47 15.89 14.39 -7.54
CA ASN A 47 17.00 13.44 -7.61
C ASN A 47 16.94 12.65 -8.93
N PRO A 48 17.32 13.28 -10.06
CA PRO A 48 17.35 12.56 -11.32
C PRO A 48 18.38 11.42 -11.23
N GLY A 49 17.92 10.17 -11.37
CA GLY A 49 18.78 8.98 -11.35
C GLY A 49 18.71 8.14 -10.07
N VAL A 50 17.93 8.51 -9.05
CA VAL A 50 17.71 7.61 -7.91
C VAL A 50 16.84 6.42 -8.30
N THR A 51 17.17 5.26 -7.74
CA THR A 51 16.40 4.03 -7.99
C THR A 51 15.06 4.07 -7.24
N PHE A 52 14.06 3.35 -7.75
CA PHE A 52 12.76 3.23 -7.07
C PHE A 52 12.88 2.78 -5.61
N GLY A 53 13.87 1.92 -5.30
CA GLY A 53 14.16 1.50 -3.93
C GLY A 53 14.64 2.64 -3.02
N GLN A 54 15.47 3.55 -3.54
CA GLN A 54 15.90 4.75 -2.80
C GLN A 54 14.76 5.76 -2.63
N VAL A 55 13.97 5.98 -3.69
CA VAL A 55 12.76 6.83 -3.62
C VAL A 55 11.83 6.34 -2.52
N GLY A 56 11.57 5.02 -2.45
CA GLY A 56 10.74 4.42 -1.41
C GLY A 56 11.27 4.64 0.01
N LYS A 57 12.60 4.61 0.20
CA LYS A 57 13.22 4.91 1.51
C LYS A 57 13.00 6.39 1.89
N ILE A 58 13.31 7.31 0.97
CA ILE A 58 13.15 8.76 1.19
C ILE A 58 11.68 9.10 1.49
N LEU A 59 10.75 8.52 0.73
CA LEU A 59 9.31 8.70 0.95
C LEU A 59 8.86 8.15 2.31
N GLY A 60 9.37 6.98 2.71
CA GLY A 60 9.08 6.40 4.01
C GLY A 60 9.58 7.27 5.17
N GLU A 61 10.76 7.85 5.03
CA GLU A 61 11.32 8.80 6.00
C GLU A 61 10.54 10.11 6.03
N ARG A 62 10.23 10.70 4.86
CA ARG A 62 9.38 11.90 4.76
C ARG A 62 8.00 11.65 5.39
N TRP A 63 7.37 10.50 5.11
CA TRP A 63 6.06 10.16 5.70
C TRP A 63 6.10 10.04 7.21
N LYS A 64 7.16 9.43 7.78
CA LYS A 64 7.35 9.38 9.24
C LYS A 64 7.66 10.75 9.84
N ALA A 65 8.31 11.63 9.08
CA ALA A 65 8.57 13.01 9.47
C ALA A 65 7.33 13.90 9.36
N LEU A 66 6.31 13.53 8.58
CA LEU A 66 5.05 14.26 8.53
C LEU A 66 4.33 14.17 9.87
N SER A 67 3.81 15.32 10.28
CA SER A 67 2.90 15.43 11.41
C SER A 67 1.53 14.82 11.09
N ASP A 68 0.80 14.38 12.11
CA ASP A 68 -0.54 13.79 11.95
C ASP A 68 -1.50 14.77 11.24
N LYS A 69 -1.32 16.09 11.42
CA LYS A 69 -2.07 17.12 10.70
C LYS A 69 -1.87 17.07 9.19
N GLN A 70 -0.65 16.80 8.73
CA GLN A 70 -0.35 16.66 7.32
C GLN A 70 -0.80 15.31 6.78
N ARG A 71 -0.78 14.26 7.60
CA ARG A 71 -1.27 12.92 7.25
C ARG A 71 -2.79 12.85 7.19
N THR A 72 -3.49 13.59 8.06
CA THR A 72 -4.96 13.64 8.16
C THR A 72 -5.68 13.78 6.81
N PRO A 73 -5.36 14.75 5.93
CA PRO A 73 -6.03 14.85 4.63
C PRO A 73 -5.76 13.64 3.72
N TYR A 74 -4.56 13.05 3.77
CA TYR A 74 -4.25 11.82 3.02
C TYR A 74 -4.93 10.59 3.62
N GLU A 75 -5.06 10.52 4.93
CA GLU A 75 -5.78 9.46 5.65
C GLU A 75 -7.28 9.53 5.37
N ALA A 76 -7.88 10.71 5.30
CA ALA A 76 -9.27 10.88 4.89
C ALA A 76 -9.50 10.42 3.45
N LYS A 77 -8.65 10.84 2.50
CA LYS A 77 -8.69 10.38 1.10
C LYS A 77 -8.52 8.86 1.00
N ALA A 78 -7.58 8.31 1.77
CA ALA A 78 -7.34 6.88 1.81
C ALA A 78 -8.46 6.08 2.47
N ALA A 79 -9.10 6.60 3.50
CA ALA A 79 -10.25 5.96 4.12
C ALA A 79 -11.42 5.87 3.15
N ALA A 80 -11.66 6.93 2.37
CA ALA A 80 -12.68 6.94 1.32
C ALA A 80 -12.37 5.92 0.21
N ASP A 81 -11.13 5.91 -0.30
CA ASP A 81 -10.72 4.99 -1.36
C ASP A 81 -10.64 3.54 -0.87
N LYS A 82 -10.19 3.32 0.38
CA LYS A 82 -10.22 2.02 1.04
C LYS A 82 -11.65 1.51 1.15
N LYS A 83 -12.62 2.35 1.54
CA LYS A 83 -14.02 1.96 1.64
C LYS A 83 -14.57 1.53 0.27
N ARG A 84 -14.27 2.28 -0.80
CA ARG A 84 -14.62 1.89 -2.17
C ARG A 84 -14.04 0.50 -2.50
N TYR A 85 -12.75 0.32 -2.28
CA TYR A 85 -12.09 -0.95 -2.56
C TYR A 85 -12.62 -2.10 -1.71
N GLU A 86 -12.97 -1.86 -0.44
CA GLU A 86 -13.49 -2.89 0.46
C GLU A 86 -14.89 -3.34 0.03
N ASP A 87 -15.71 -2.41 -0.45
CA ASP A 87 -17.03 -2.67 -1.05
C ASP A 87 -16.91 -3.44 -2.38
N GLU A 88 -16.08 -2.95 -3.31
CA GLU A 88 -15.79 -3.64 -4.57
C GLU A 88 -15.17 -5.02 -4.34
N LYS A 89 -14.28 -5.15 -3.34
CA LYS A 89 -13.67 -6.43 -2.95
C LYS A 89 -14.69 -7.35 -2.32
N GLN A 90 -15.61 -6.88 -1.48
CA GLN A 90 -16.66 -7.74 -0.95
C GLN A 90 -17.56 -8.28 -2.05
N ALA A 91 -17.94 -7.43 -3.01
CA ALA A 91 -18.70 -7.87 -4.18
C ALA A 91 -17.92 -8.89 -5.01
N TYR A 92 -16.65 -8.62 -5.30
CA TYR A 92 -15.78 -9.56 -6.04
C TYR A 92 -15.56 -10.87 -5.28
N ASN A 93 -15.33 -10.83 -3.97
CA ASN A 93 -15.06 -12.02 -3.16
C ASN A 93 -16.32 -12.85 -2.89
N ALA A 94 -17.51 -12.31 -3.14
CA ALA A 94 -18.75 -13.06 -3.20
C ALA A 94 -18.92 -13.74 -4.56
N ASP A 95 -18.59 -13.03 -5.65
CA ASP A 95 -18.64 -13.54 -7.03
C ASP A 95 -17.59 -14.65 -7.29
N ASP A 96 -16.35 -14.46 -6.81
CA ASP A 96 -15.23 -15.41 -6.88
C ASP A 96 -15.50 -16.69 -6.06
N ALA A 97 -16.28 -16.58 -4.97
CA ALA A 97 -16.69 -17.73 -4.16
C ALA A 97 -17.84 -18.54 -4.79
N GLU A 98 -18.63 -17.93 -5.69
CA GLU A 98 -19.66 -18.65 -6.45
C GLU A 98 -19.09 -19.33 -7.70
N GLU A 99 -18.03 -18.80 -8.33
CA GLU A 99 -17.37 -19.44 -9.48
C GLU A 99 -16.52 -20.65 -9.07
N GLU A 100 -15.89 -20.65 -7.89
CA GLU A 100 -15.15 -21.82 -7.37
C GLU A 100 -16.06 -22.93 -6.80
N SER A 101 -17.38 -22.69 -6.75
CA SER A 101 -18.39 -23.67 -6.32
C SER A 101 -19.24 -24.25 -7.47
N SER A 102 -18.99 -23.87 -8.74
CA SER A 102 -19.70 -24.38 -9.91
C SER A 102 -18.86 -25.26 -10.83
#